data_AF-G0RH03-F1
#
_entry.id   AF-G0RH03-F1
#
_cell.length_a   1.000
_cell.length_b   1.000
_cell.length_c   1.000
_cell.angle_alpha   90.00
_cell.angle_beta   90.00
_cell.angle_gamma   90.00
#
_symmetry.space_group_name_H-M   'P 1'
#
loop_
_entity.id
_entity.type
_entity.pdbx_description
1 polymer ?
#
loop_
_entity_poly.entity_id
_entity_poly.type
_entity_poly.pdbx_seq_one_letter_code
_entity_poly.pdbx_strand_id
1 'polypeptide(L)'
;MDAHFLSGKRIVVAGAGISGLSFALALRQLWPTGLIPPSVVIYERDSAAVPAGREGYSLSLAGSDETGGLYAARDLGILDEVLKHATQGLDNPLALTVWNNKWTELLSVKFKPAASLPVGGIRIARKSLRSVLINAVGPDQILWDTA
;
A
#
# COMPACT_ATOMS: atom_id res chain seq x y z
N MET A 1 25.04 -24.55 -3.67
CA MET A 1 24.11 -23.42 -3.81
C MET A 1 23.57 -23.16 -2.43
N ASP A 2 23.96 -22.05 -1.83
CA ASP A 2 23.47 -21.71 -0.49
C ASP A 2 21.98 -21.38 -0.61
N ALA A 3 21.15 -22.24 0.00
CA ALA A 3 19.72 -22.04 0.04
C ALA A 3 19.42 -20.73 0.79
N HIS A 4 18.53 -19.89 0.24
CA HIS A 4 18.10 -18.68 0.92
C HIS A 4 17.65 -19.03 2.34
N PHE A 5 18.14 -18.34 3.36
CA PHE A 5 17.94 -18.75 4.76
C PHE A 5 16.46 -18.79 5.19
N LEU A 6 15.56 -18.07 4.51
CA LEU A 6 14.11 -18.16 4.72
C LEU A 6 13.41 -19.33 4.00
N SER A 7 14.12 -20.07 3.15
CA SER A 7 13.55 -21.16 2.34
C SER A 7 12.88 -22.21 3.23
N GLY A 8 11.60 -22.51 2.93
CA GLY A 8 10.77 -23.45 3.69
C GLY A 8 10.45 -23.04 5.13
N LYS A 9 10.84 -21.84 5.59
CA LYS A 9 10.51 -21.37 6.94
C LYS A 9 9.07 -20.85 7.01
N ARG A 10 8.58 -20.71 8.23
CA ARG A 10 7.32 -20.02 8.52
C ARG A 10 7.60 -18.61 9.02
N ILE A 11 6.90 -17.64 8.47
CA ILE A 11 6.93 -16.24 8.86
C ILE A 11 5.54 -15.87 9.38
N VAL A 12 5.52 -15.31 10.59
CA VAL A 12 4.30 -14.80 11.22
C VAL A 12 4.32 -13.28 11.12
N VAL A 13 3.26 -12.72 10.55
CA VAL A 13 3.05 -11.27 10.47
C VAL A 13 1.95 -10.89 11.45
N ALA A 14 2.29 -10.10 12.46
CA ALA A 14 1.33 -9.57 13.43
C ALA A 14 0.74 -8.25 12.91
N GLY A 15 -0.44 -8.32 12.28
CA GLY A 15 -1.23 -7.20 11.79
C GLY A 15 -1.44 -7.24 10.27
N ALA A 16 -2.71 -7.26 9.83
CA ALA A 16 -3.13 -7.10 8.45
C ALA A 16 -3.41 -5.63 8.10
N GLY A 17 -2.54 -4.74 8.57
CA GLY A 17 -2.47 -3.34 8.14
C GLY A 17 -1.72 -3.20 6.81
N ILE A 18 -1.61 -1.96 6.30
CA ILE A 18 -0.94 -1.66 5.03
C ILE A 18 0.49 -2.23 5.00
N SER A 19 1.28 -2.03 6.05
CA SER A 19 2.67 -2.53 6.11
C SER A 19 2.76 -4.05 6.11
N GLY A 20 1.97 -4.75 6.94
CA GLY A 20 2.01 -6.20 7.04
C GLY A 20 1.58 -6.89 5.75
N LEU A 21 0.52 -6.37 5.12
CA LEU A 21 0.05 -6.87 3.82
C LEU A 21 1.05 -6.58 2.70
N SER A 22 1.60 -5.37 2.63
CA SER A 22 2.63 -5.02 1.65
C SER A 22 3.88 -5.88 1.81
N PHE A 23 4.30 -6.16 3.04
CA PHE A 23 5.42 -7.07 3.31
C PHE A 23 5.16 -8.48 2.79
N ALA A 24 3.99 -9.06 3.12
CA ALA A 24 3.62 -10.40 2.67
C ALA A 24 3.57 -10.49 1.13
N LEU A 25 3.01 -9.47 0.49
CA LEU A 25 2.93 -9.38 -0.97
C LEU A 25 4.33 -9.22 -1.60
N ALA A 26 5.15 -8.31 -1.08
CA ALA A 26 6.52 -8.07 -1.55
C ALA A 26 7.36 -9.34 -1.46
N LEU A 27 7.30 -10.03 -0.32
CA LEU A 27 8.07 -11.25 -0.10
C LEU A 27 7.71 -12.32 -1.13
N ARG A 28 6.43 -12.46 -1.47
CA ARG A 28 5.97 -13.41 -2.48
C ARG A 28 6.46 -13.05 -3.88
N GLN A 29 6.42 -11.76 -4.24
CA GLN A 29 6.78 -11.32 -5.59
C GLN A 29 8.29 -11.28 -5.84
N LEU A 30 9.06 -10.92 -4.81
CA LEU A 30 10.51 -10.80 -4.89
C LEU A 30 11.23 -12.12 -4.58
N TRP A 31 10.50 -13.19 -4.27
CA TRP A 31 11.11 -14.48 -3.94
C TRP A 31 11.83 -15.06 -5.17
N PRO A 32 13.09 -15.53 -5.04
CA PRO A 32 13.82 -16.10 -6.17
C PRO A 32 13.11 -17.32 -6.76
N THR A 33 13.04 -17.38 -8.09
CA THR A 33 12.51 -18.54 -8.80
C THR A 33 13.37 -19.78 -8.53
N GLY A 34 12.73 -20.94 -8.39
CA GLY A 34 13.41 -22.22 -8.15
C GLY A 34 13.76 -22.53 -6.68
N LEU A 35 13.46 -21.63 -5.73
CA LEU A 35 13.60 -21.89 -4.30
C LEU A 35 12.23 -22.13 -3.64
N ILE A 36 12.19 -22.97 -2.60
CA ILE A 36 10.97 -23.19 -1.81
C ILE A 36 10.64 -21.90 -1.06
N PRO A 37 9.48 -21.25 -1.32
CA PRO A 37 9.12 -20.02 -0.63
C PRO A 37 8.83 -20.27 0.85
N PRO A 38 9.07 -19.26 1.73
CA PRO A 38 8.55 -19.31 3.08
C PRO A 38 7.02 -19.33 3.08
N SER A 39 6.44 -20.03 4.04
CA SER A 39 5.02 -19.87 4.35
C SER A 39 4.80 -18.60 5.16
N VAL A 40 3.83 -17.77 4.76
CA VAL A 40 3.47 -16.54 5.47
C VAL A 40 2.06 -16.71 6.02
N VAL A 41 1.88 -16.42 7.31
CA VAL A 41 0.56 -16.35 7.97
C VAL A 41 0.43 -15.00 8.64
N ILE A 42 -0.65 -14.29 8.35
CA ILE A 42 -0.95 -12.99 8.91
C ILE A 42 -2.00 -13.16 10.00
N TYR A 43 -1.73 -12.59 11.18
CA TYR A 43 -2.67 -12.57 12.30
C TYR A 43 -3.18 -11.14 12.47
N GLU A 44 -4.48 -10.94 12.47
CA GLU A 44 -5.12 -9.65 12.62
C GLU A 44 -6.08 -9.68 13.81
N ARG A 45 -5.99 -8.65 14.65
CA ARG A 45 -6.90 -8.48 15.79
C ARG A 45 -8.31 -8.16 15.33
N ASP A 46 -8.41 -7.31 14.31
CA ASP A 46 -9.69 -6.81 13.85
C ASP A 46 -10.43 -7.88 13.03
N SER A 47 -11.76 -7.78 12.95
CA SER A 47 -12.55 -8.58 12.03
C SER A 47 -12.27 -8.18 10.57
N ALA A 48 -12.52 -9.10 9.63
CA ALA A 48 -12.39 -8.82 8.20
C ALA A 48 -13.27 -7.62 7.75
N ALA A 49 -14.45 -7.46 8.36
CA ALA A 49 -15.26 -6.27 8.20
C ALA A 49 -14.70 -5.13 9.06
N VAL A 50 -14.28 -4.02 8.42
CA VAL A 50 -13.83 -2.82 9.12
C VAL A 50 -15.05 -2.15 9.79
N PRO A 51 -15.06 -1.96 11.13
CA PRO A 51 -16.17 -1.30 11.82
C PRO A 51 -16.38 0.14 11.33
N ALA A 52 -17.64 0.59 11.32
CA ALA A 52 -17.97 1.97 11.01
C ALA A 52 -17.19 2.93 11.94
N GLY A 53 -16.54 3.95 11.36
CA GLY A 53 -15.70 4.91 12.09
C GLY A 53 -14.22 4.56 12.18
N ARG A 54 -13.83 3.33 11.83
CA ARG A 54 -12.41 2.95 11.71
C ARG A 54 -11.96 3.16 10.26
N GLU A 55 -10.72 3.64 10.07
CA GLU A 55 -10.12 3.86 8.73
C GLU A 55 -10.82 4.91 7.84
N GLY A 56 -11.61 5.82 8.43
CA GLY A 56 -12.36 6.85 7.71
C GLY A 56 -11.52 7.98 7.09
N TYR A 57 -10.20 7.96 7.28
CA TYR A 57 -9.28 8.97 6.74
C TYR A 57 -8.63 8.55 5.42
N SER A 58 -8.22 9.53 4.63
CA SER A 58 -7.45 9.30 3.41
C SER A 58 -5.94 9.34 3.67
N LEU A 59 -5.23 8.51 2.94
CA LEU A 59 -3.77 8.47 2.88
C LEU A 59 -3.30 9.20 1.62
N SER A 60 -2.16 9.88 1.70
CA SER A 60 -1.43 10.32 0.51
C SER A 60 -0.43 9.25 0.10
N LEU A 61 -0.50 8.77 -1.13
CA LEU A 61 0.56 7.97 -1.73
C LEU A 61 1.39 8.86 -2.64
N ALA A 62 2.64 9.10 -2.25
CA ALA A 62 3.59 9.86 -3.07
C ALA A 62 4.03 9.05 -4.29
N GLY A 63 4.22 9.74 -5.41
CA GLY A 63 4.76 9.19 -6.65
C GLY A 63 5.75 10.14 -7.32
N SER A 64 6.40 11.02 -6.55
CA SER A 64 7.41 11.97 -7.06
C SER A 64 8.79 11.36 -7.25
N ASP A 65 9.07 10.25 -6.58
CA ASP A 65 10.36 9.54 -6.60
C ASP A 65 10.16 8.03 -6.34
N GLU A 66 11.25 7.28 -6.43
CA GLU A 66 11.32 5.83 -6.25
C GLU A 66 11.10 5.33 -4.81
N THR A 67 11.01 6.23 -3.83
CA THR A 67 10.74 5.86 -2.43
C THR A 67 9.25 5.99 -2.07
N GLY A 68 8.44 6.52 -3.00
CA GLY A 68 7.03 6.78 -2.80
C GLY A 68 6.12 5.54 -2.81
N GLY A 69 4.96 5.67 -2.16
CA GLY A 69 3.97 4.59 -2.08
C GLY A 69 3.37 4.17 -3.43
N LEU A 70 3.30 5.07 -4.43
CA LEU A 70 2.87 4.70 -5.79
C LEU A 70 3.95 3.89 -6.52
N TYR A 71 5.22 4.18 -6.26
CA TYR A 71 6.32 3.39 -6.80
C TYR A 71 6.32 1.98 -6.21
N ALA A 72 6.12 1.86 -4.90
CA ALA A 72 5.92 0.57 -4.25
C ALA A 72 4.68 -0.17 -4.81
N ALA A 73 3.56 0.50 -5.04
CA ALA A 73 2.37 -0.13 -5.62
C ALA A 73 2.61 -0.67 -7.05
N ARG A 74 3.44 0.02 -7.85
CA ARG A 74 3.89 -0.46 -9.17
C ARG A 74 4.71 -1.74 -9.05
N ASP A 75 5.71 -1.74 -8.18
CA ASP A 75 6.60 -2.90 -8.00
C ASP A 75 5.86 -4.09 -7.42
N LEU A 76 4.82 -3.82 -6.63
CA LEU A 76 3.90 -4.81 -6.11
C LEU A 76 2.83 -5.25 -7.14
N GLY A 77 2.85 -4.75 -8.37
CA GLY A 77 1.87 -5.10 -9.41
C GLY A 77 0.41 -4.74 -9.08
N ILE A 78 0.18 -3.83 -8.14
CA ILE A 78 -1.16 -3.42 -7.68
C ILE A 78 -1.50 -1.97 -8.06
N LEU A 79 -0.61 -1.26 -8.78
CA LEU A 79 -0.78 0.15 -9.11
C LEU A 79 -2.12 0.44 -9.78
N ASP A 80 -2.48 -0.29 -10.83
CA ASP A 80 -3.72 -0.04 -11.57
C ASP A 80 -4.97 -0.19 -10.69
N GLU A 81 -4.96 -1.20 -9.82
CA GLU A 81 -6.05 -1.40 -8.87
C GLU A 81 -6.09 -0.29 -7.83
N VAL A 82 -4.95 0.13 -7.28
CA VAL A 82 -4.85 1.27 -6.36
C VAL A 82 -5.40 2.55 -7.00
N LEU A 83 -5.09 2.82 -8.26
CA LEU A 83 -5.54 4.03 -8.96
C LEU A 83 -7.07 4.07 -9.14
N LYS A 84 -7.75 2.92 -9.30
CA LYS A 84 -9.23 2.86 -9.37
C LYS A 84 -9.92 3.36 -8.11
N HIS A 85 -9.24 3.30 -6.96
CA HIS A 85 -9.77 3.75 -5.67
C HIS A 85 -9.26 5.14 -5.26
N ALA A 86 -8.52 5.83 -6.12
CA ALA A 86 -8.03 7.17 -5.85
C ALA A 86 -9.21 8.15 -5.73
N THR A 87 -9.26 8.88 -4.62
CA THR A 87 -10.26 9.93 -4.38
C THR A 87 -9.82 11.28 -4.95
N GLN A 88 -8.52 11.50 -5.12
CA GLN A 88 -7.91 12.71 -5.70
C GLN A 88 -6.55 12.37 -6.34
N GLY A 89 -6.07 13.22 -7.25
CA GLY A 89 -4.73 13.13 -7.83
C GLY A 89 -4.63 12.55 -9.24
N LEU A 90 -5.75 12.07 -9.82
CA LEU A 90 -5.81 11.56 -11.19
C LEU A 90 -5.93 12.70 -12.21
N ASP A 91 -7.12 13.28 -12.34
CA ASP A 91 -7.38 14.36 -13.32
C ASP A 91 -6.86 15.73 -12.85
N ASN A 92 -6.74 15.90 -11.53
CA ASN A 92 -6.19 17.11 -10.92
C ASN A 92 -4.96 16.73 -10.07
N PRO A 93 -3.75 17.07 -10.52
CA PRO A 93 -2.52 16.76 -9.79
C PRO A 93 -2.58 17.28 -8.35
N LEU A 94 -2.17 16.44 -7.40
CA LEU A 94 -2.05 16.88 -6.01
C LEU A 94 -1.03 18.02 -5.90
N ALA A 95 -1.43 19.05 -5.17
CA ALA A 95 -0.57 20.15 -4.79
C ALA A 95 -0.54 20.27 -3.26
N LEU A 96 0.64 20.57 -2.73
CA LEU A 96 0.76 21.12 -1.39
C LEU A 96 0.55 22.64 -1.50
N THR A 97 -0.55 23.14 -0.96
CA THR A 97 -0.85 24.57 -0.97
C THR A 97 -0.90 25.13 0.46
N VAL A 98 -0.12 26.16 0.70
CA VAL A 98 -0.09 26.91 1.97
C VAL A 98 -0.88 28.20 1.77
N TRP A 99 -1.83 28.45 2.65
CA TRP A 99 -2.71 29.62 2.62
C TRP A 99 -2.45 30.50 3.84
N ASN A 100 -2.58 31.82 3.70
CA ASN A 100 -2.63 32.71 4.86
C ASN A 100 -4.04 32.76 5.47
N ASN A 101 -4.18 33.48 6.58
CA ASN A 101 -5.47 33.66 7.28
C ASN A 101 -6.53 34.47 6.49
N LYS A 102 -6.15 35.07 5.35
CA LYS A 102 -7.04 35.76 4.41
C LYS A 102 -7.38 34.89 3.19
N TRP A 103 -7.08 33.59 3.25
CA TRP A 103 -7.26 32.65 2.13
C TRP A 103 -6.53 33.06 0.85
N THR A 104 -5.40 33.76 0.99
CA THR A 104 -4.49 34.01 -0.13
C THR A 104 -3.43 32.90 -0.17
N GLU A 105 -3.20 32.36 -1.37
CA GLU A 105 -2.14 31.39 -1.60
C GLU A 105 -0.77 32.03 -1.32
N LEU A 106 0.00 31.42 -0.41
CA LEU A 106 1.39 31.81 -0.15
C LEU A 106 2.38 30.97 -0.96
N LEU A 107 2.04 29.69 -1.15
CA LEU A 107 2.87 28.71 -1.84
C LEU A 107 1.97 27.59 -2.38
N SER A 108 2.24 27.14 -3.61
CA SER A 108 1.65 25.92 -4.15
C SER A 108 2.70 25.10 -4.89
N VAL A 109 2.93 23.87 -4.43
CA VAL A 109 3.91 22.95 -5.00
C VAL A 109 3.18 21.78 -5.64
N LYS A 110 3.35 21.63 -6.96
CA LYS A 110 2.83 20.48 -7.72
C LYS A 110 3.93 19.44 -7.86
N PHE A 111 3.61 18.19 -7.52
CA PHE A 111 4.56 17.08 -7.62
C PHE A 111 4.51 16.46 -9.01
N LYS A 112 5.66 16.41 -9.70
CA LYS A 112 5.77 15.70 -10.97
C LYS A 112 5.84 14.18 -10.71
N PRO A 113 5.26 13.34 -11.59
CA PRO A 113 5.43 11.90 -11.50
C PRO A 113 6.88 11.49 -11.68
N ALA A 114 7.33 10.50 -10.89
CA ALA A 114 8.55 9.76 -11.16
C ALA A 114 8.43 9.02 -12.48
N ALA A 115 9.58 8.65 -13.07
CA ALA A 115 9.60 7.83 -14.28
C ALA A 115 8.74 6.57 -14.08
N SER A 116 7.94 6.21 -15.10
CA SER A 116 6.97 5.09 -15.14
C SER A 116 5.73 5.17 -14.23
N LEU A 117 5.51 6.30 -13.55
CA LEU A 117 4.26 6.55 -12.84
C LEU A 117 3.35 7.51 -13.63
N PRO A 118 2.02 7.29 -13.64
CA PRO A 118 1.10 8.16 -14.36
C PRO A 118 0.84 9.48 -13.64
N VAL A 119 1.03 9.52 -12.31
CA VAL A 119 0.71 10.68 -11.45
C VAL A 119 1.75 10.87 -10.34
N GLY A 120 1.97 12.12 -9.91
CA GLY A 120 2.93 12.47 -8.86
C GLY A 120 2.46 12.18 -7.43
N GLY A 121 1.17 11.87 -7.26
CA GLY A 121 0.60 11.42 -6.00
C GLY A 121 -0.91 11.32 -6.05
N ILE A 122 -1.48 10.49 -5.17
CA ILE A 122 -2.94 10.35 -5.02
C ILE A 122 -3.37 10.43 -3.56
N ARG A 123 -4.66 10.71 -3.35
CA ARG A 123 -5.35 10.44 -2.08
C ARG A 123 -6.18 9.18 -2.25
N ILE A 124 -6.14 8.29 -1.27
CA ILE A 124 -6.91 7.05 -1.25
C ILE A 124 -7.45 6.80 0.15
N ALA A 125 -8.70 6.35 0.29
CA ALA A 125 -9.21 5.96 1.61
C ALA A 125 -8.41 4.78 2.17
N ARG A 126 -8.02 4.81 3.45
CA ARG A 126 -7.21 3.74 4.05
C ARG A 126 -7.86 2.36 3.88
N LYS A 127 -9.19 2.28 4.07
CA LYS A 127 -9.97 1.05 3.85
C LYS A 127 -9.81 0.50 2.44
N SER A 128 -9.83 1.36 1.42
CA SER A 128 -9.71 0.92 0.02
C SER A 128 -8.33 0.37 -0.26
N LEU A 129 -7.26 1.05 0.19
CA LEU A 129 -5.90 0.55 0.03
C LEU A 129 -5.71 -0.80 0.75
N ARG A 130 -6.26 -0.93 1.97
CA ARG A 130 -6.22 -2.18 2.73
C ARG A 130 -6.94 -3.30 1.98
N SER A 131 -8.13 -3.04 1.42
CA SER A 131 -8.89 -4.01 0.63
C SER A 131 -8.13 -4.46 -0.62
N VAL A 132 -7.49 -3.54 -1.35
CA VAL A 132 -6.66 -3.89 -2.52
C VAL A 132 -5.53 -4.84 -2.11
N LEU A 133 -4.85 -4.54 -1.00
CA LEU A 133 -3.77 -5.37 -0.48
C LEU A 133 -4.23 -6.73 0.04
N ILE A 134 -5.38 -6.80 0.74
CA ILE A 134 -5.99 -8.07 1.19
C ILE A 134 -6.29 -8.96 -0.02
N ASN A 135 -6.92 -8.40 -1.06
CA ASN A 135 -7.23 -9.14 -2.28
C ASN A 135 -5.97 -9.62 -3.00
N ALA A 136 -4.93 -8.78 -3.05
CA ALA A 136 -3.66 -9.13 -3.68
C ALA A 136 -2.92 -10.24 -2.90
N VAL A 137 -2.88 -10.18 -1.56
CA VAL A 137 -2.26 -11.22 -0.72
C VAL A 137 -3.04 -12.54 -0.81
N GLY A 138 -4.37 -12.47 -0.80
CA GLY A 138 -5.26 -13.62 -0.67
C GLY A 138 -5.87 -13.65 0.73
N PRO A 139 -7.20 -13.50 0.88
CA PRO A 139 -7.87 -13.46 2.18
C PRO A 139 -7.58 -14.67 3.07
N ASP A 140 -7.36 -15.85 2.48
CA ASP A 140 -7.10 -17.11 3.19
C ASP A 140 -5.75 -17.13 3.93
N GLN A 141 -4.85 -16.18 3.63
CA GLN A 141 -3.58 -16.04 4.35
C GLN A 141 -3.70 -15.23 5.64
N ILE A 142 -4.89 -14.68 5.91
CA ILE A 142 -5.16 -13.82 7.05
C ILE A 142 -6.07 -14.55 8.03
N LEU A 143 -5.57 -14.75 9.24
CA LEU A 143 -6.34 -15.19 10.39
C LEU A 143 -6.85 -13.94 11.11
N TRP A 144 -8.17 -13.78 11.15
CA TRP A 144 -8.86 -12.65 11.75
C TRP A 144 -9.25 -12.95 13.20
N ASP A 145 -9.55 -11.89 13.96
CA ASP A 145 -10.04 -11.98 15.34
C ASP A 145 -9.07 -12.74 16.27
N THR A 146 -7.75 -12.53 16.11
CA THR A 146 -6.71 -13.34 16.78
C THR A 146 -6.00 -12.64 17.95
N ALA A 147 -6.67 -11.76 18.71
CA ALA A 147 -6.08 -11.10 19.89
C ALA A 147 -7.02 -11.08 21.10
#